data_AF-A0A0Q5ER66-F1
#
_entry.id   AF-A0A0Q5ER66-F1
#
_cell.length_a   1.000
_cell.length_b   1.000
_cell.length_c   1.000
_cell.angle_alpha   90.00
_cell.angle_beta   90.00
_cell.angle_gamma   90.00
#
_symmetry.space_group_name_H-M   'P 1'
#
loop_
_entity.id
_entity.type
_entity.pdbx_description
1 polymer ?
#
loop_
_entity_poly.entity_id
_entity_poly.type
_entity_poly.pdbx_seq_one_letter_code
_entity_poly.pdbx_strand_id
1 'polypeptide(L)'
;MATDSVYRIEDEPRPGALARFAVSPFWPLLGLMMGGLWLGLPWFVLNSIAVGCPNRVKEWIWAGVGLVGSVIIAVALLWLLNTGYLNSQIQLQYAILIMVVWKLSIGYVLFTQQSATIELYQYYGGQLNRFAPLVALGGAFLLRGAVLKLVPSDLWFLVMS
;
A
#
# COMPACT_ATOMS: atom_id res chain seq x y z
N MET A 1 2.10 31.76 -33.51
CA MET A 1 0.91 31.45 -32.69
C MET A 1 1.42 31.03 -31.32
N ALA A 2 1.38 31.93 -30.34
CA ALA A 2 1.67 31.57 -28.96
C ALA A 2 0.58 30.59 -28.52
N THR A 3 0.98 29.41 -28.07
CA THR A 3 0.06 28.45 -27.44
C THR A 3 -0.41 29.08 -26.14
N ASP A 4 -1.63 29.62 -26.11
CA ASP A 4 -2.30 29.97 -24.86
C ASP A 4 -2.23 28.73 -23.98
N SER A 5 -1.42 28.81 -22.92
CA SER A 5 -1.41 27.80 -21.88
C SER A 5 -2.79 27.88 -21.23
N VAL A 6 -3.70 27.00 -21.66
CA VAL A 6 -4.99 26.78 -21.02
C VAL A 6 -4.72 26.70 -19.52
N TYR A 7 -5.30 27.64 -18.77
CA TYR A 7 -5.11 27.72 -17.33
C TYR A 7 -5.43 26.35 -16.72
N ARG A 8 -4.45 25.79 -16.00
CA ARG A 8 -4.53 24.45 -15.45
C ARG A 8 -4.32 24.51 -13.95
N ILE A 9 -5.24 23.91 -13.20
CA ILE A 9 -5.15 23.83 -11.75
C ILE A 9 -3.98 22.90 -11.39
N GLU A 10 -3.12 23.31 -10.47
CA GLU A 10 -1.91 22.54 -10.11
C GLU A 10 -2.22 21.12 -9.60
N ASP A 11 -3.39 20.96 -8.97
CA ASP A 11 -3.88 19.69 -8.42
C ASP A 11 -4.57 18.77 -9.44
N GLU A 12 -4.69 19.20 -10.70
CA GLU A 12 -5.36 18.40 -11.72
C GLU A 12 -4.56 17.11 -12.02
N PRO A 13 -5.19 15.92 -11.91
CA PRO A 13 -4.52 14.66 -12.19
C PRO A 13 -4.07 14.59 -13.66
N ARG A 14 -2.90 14.01 -13.89
CA ARG A 14 -2.31 13.86 -15.24
C ARG A 14 -2.38 12.41 -15.68
N PRO A 15 -3.53 11.94 -16.21
CA PRO A 15 -3.65 10.55 -16.64
C PRO A 15 -2.69 10.25 -17.78
N GLY A 16 -1.81 9.28 -17.56
CA GLY A 16 -0.92 8.71 -18.59
C GLY A 16 -1.51 7.47 -19.25
N ALA A 17 -0.71 6.76 -20.04
CA ALA A 17 -1.10 5.49 -20.69
C ALA A 17 -1.52 4.37 -19.70
N LEU A 18 -1.20 4.54 -18.42
CA LEU A 18 -1.55 3.64 -17.32
C LEU A 18 -2.88 4.00 -16.64
N ALA A 19 -3.57 5.07 -17.05
CA ALA A 19 -4.84 5.50 -16.44
C ALA A 19 -5.93 4.41 -16.48
N ARG A 20 -5.91 3.52 -17.47
CA ARG A 20 -6.79 2.33 -17.53
C ARG A 20 -6.62 1.35 -16.36
N PHE A 21 -5.50 1.43 -15.63
CA PHE A 21 -5.22 0.63 -14.44
C PHE A 21 -5.48 1.40 -13.15
N ALA A 22 -5.99 2.64 -13.21
CA ALA A 22 -6.42 3.39 -12.04
C ALA A 22 -7.55 2.63 -11.34
N VAL A 23 -7.43 2.49 -10.03
CA VAL A 23 -8.32 1.68 -9.20
C VAL A 23 -8.70 2.49 -7.96
N SER A 24 -9.89 2.23 -7.40
CA SER A 24 -10.26 2.91 -6.14
C SER A 24 -9.28 2.52 -5.02
N PRO A 25 -8.83 3.47 -4.19
CA PRO A 25 -7.76 3.25 -3.23
C PRO A 25 -8.18 2.30 -2.10
N PHE A 26 -9.48 2.04 -1.99
CA PHE A 26 -10.06 1.00 -1.14
C PHE A 26 -9.49 -0.40 -1.45
N TRP A 27 -9.27 -0.75 -2.73
CA TRP A 27 -8.76 -2.08 -3.08
C TRP A 27 -7.29 -2.30 -2.74
N PRO A 28 -6.37 -1.36 -3.02
CA PRO A 28 -5.02 -1.39 -2.47
C PRO A 28 -4.99 -1.47 -0.94
N LEU A 29 -5.87 -0.72 -0.25
CA LEU A 29 -6.00 -0.79 1.21
C LEU A 29 -6.41 -2.19 1.67
N LEU A 30 -7.44 -2.78 1.04
CA LEU A 30 -7.91 -4.12 1.36
C LEU A 30 -6.84 -5.18 1.04
N GLY A 31 -6.11 -5.02 -0.06
CA GLY A 31 -4.92 -5.82 -0.40
C GLY A 31 -3.83 -5.73 0.67
N LEU A 32 -3.60 -4.55 1.25
CA LEU A 32 -2.68 -4.36 2.36
C LEU A 32 -3.16 -5.03 3.65
N MET A 33 -4.46 -4.94 3.95
CA MET A 33 -5.05 -5.54 5.15
C MET A 33 -5.02 -7.07 5.10
N MET A 34 -5.38 -7.66 3.95
CA MET A 34 -5.59 -9.11 3.82
C MET A 34 -4.40 -9.85 3.21
N GLY A 35 -3.75 -9.25 2.22
CA GLY A 35 -2.59 -9.81 1.52
C GLY A 35 -1.25 -9.43 2.14
N GLY A 36 -1.18 -8.30 2.84
CA GLY A 36 0.04 -7.80 3.49
C GLY A 36 0.74 -6.69 2.71
N LEU A 37 1.90 -6.24 3.21
CA LEU A 37 2.65 -5.11 2.67
C LEU A 37 3.11 -5.33 1.22
N TRP A 38 3.48 -6.56 0.87
CA TRP A 38 3.96 -6.91 -0.49
C TRP A 38 2.91 -6.68 -1.58
N LEU A 39 1.63 -6.83 -1.25
CA LEU A 39 0.53 -6.65 -2.20
C LEU A 39 0.05 -5.19 -2.18
N GLY A 40 -0.18 -4.66 -0.98
CA GLY A 40 -0.74 -3.34 -0.80
C GLY A 40 0.18 -2.20 -1.24
N LEU A 41 1.43 -2.17 -0.75
CA LEU A 41 2.32 -1.03 -0.97
C LEU A 41 2.70 -0.82 -2.45
N PRO A 42 3.13 -1.85 -3.20
CA PRO A 42 3.41 -1.68 -4.62
C PRO A 42 2.17 -1.26 -5.39
N TRP A 43 0.98 -1.73 -4.98
CA TRP A 43 -0.26 -1.34 -5.64
C TRP A 43 -0.60 0.13 -5.36
N PHE A 44 -0.44 0.64 -4.14
CA PHE A 44 -0.56 2.07 -3.88
C PHE A 44 0.39 2.88 -4.76
N VAL A 45 1.66 2.48 -4.87
CA VAL A 45 2.64 3.14 -5.74
C VAL A 45 2.20 3.12 -7.20
N LEU A 46 1.77 1.97 -7.72
CA LEU A 46 1.29 1.85 -9.10
C LEU A 46 0.03 2.68 -9.34
N ASN A 47 -0.89 2.74 -8.37
CA ASN A 47 -2.12 3.52 -8.47
C ASN A 47 -1.82 5.03 -8.52
N SER A 48 -0.83 5.50 -7.75
CA SER A 48 -0.35 6.89 -7.79
C SER A 48 0.16 7.31 -9.18
N ILE A 49 0.82 6.37 -9.88
CA ILE A 49 1.34 6.56 -11.23
C ILE A 49 0.20 6.52 -12.25
N ALA A 50 -0.74 5.58 -12.10
CA ALA A 50 -1.86 5.40 -13.01
C ALA A 50 -2.80 6.62 -13.03
N VAL A 51 -3.14 7.14 -11.85
CA VAL A 51 -3.97 8.34 -11.69
C VAL A 51 -3.21 9.62 -12.06
N GLY A 52 -1.88 9.60 -11.88
CA GLY A 52 -1.03 10.76 -12.12
C GLY A 52 -1.11 11.77 -10.97
N CYS A 53 -1.01 11.30 -9.73
CA CYS A 53 -1.12 12.13 -8.54
C CYS A 53 -0.06 13.24 -8.50
N PRO A 54 -0.44 14.51 -8.23
CA PRO A 54 0.52 15.60 -8.01
C PRO A 54 1.49 15.30 -6.86
N ASN A 55 0.99 14.67 -5.79
CA ASN A 55 1.73 14.31 -4.58
C ASN A 55 2.39 12.91 -4.63
N ARG A 56 2.58 12.31 -5.82
CA ARG A 56 3.13 10.94 -5.98
C ARG A 56 4.42 10.67 -5.20
N VAL A 57 5.32 11.66 -5.10
CA VAL A 57 6.58 11.50 -4.35
C VAL A 57 6.32 11.32 -2.86
N LYS A 58 5.37 12.06 -2.28
CA LYS A 58 4.97 11.89 -0.88
C LYS A 58 4.38 10.51 -0.65
N GLU A 59 3.55 10.02 -1.57
CA GLU A 59 2.98 8.67 -1.49
C GLU A 59 4.07 7.59 -1.56
N TRP A 60 5.08 7.75 -2.41
CA TRP A 60 6.20 6.81 -2.49
C TRP A 60 7.07 6.84 -1.22
N ILE A 61 7.27 8.03 -0.64
CA ILE A 61 7.96 8.17 0.64
C ILE A 61 7.16 7.42 1.73
N TRP A 62 5.84 7.62 1.81
CA TRP A 62 5.00 6.91 2.78
C TRP A 62 5.00 5.39 2.57
N ALA A 63 5.00 4.93 1.31
CA ALA A 63 5.15 3.50 1.01
C ALA A 63 6.52 2.97 1.46
N GLY A 64 7.60 3.73 1.23
CA GLY A 64 8.94 3.41 1.72
C GLY A 64 9.03 3.38 3.24
N VAL A 65 8.45 4.38 3.92
CA VAL A 65 8.35 4.45 5.38
C VAL A 65 7.57 3.25 5.93
N GLY A 66 6.49 2.84 5.25
CA GLY A 66 5.75 1.64 5.61
C GLY A 66 6.62 0.39 5.60
N LEU A 67 7.33 0.16 4.50
CA LEU A 67 8.22 -1.00 4.35
C LEU A 67 9.37 -0.98 5.37
N VAL A 68 10.09 0.15 5.46
CA VAL A 68 11.24 0.30 6.37
C VAL A 68 10.81 0.18 7.83
N GLY A 69 9.69 0.81 8.21
CA GLY A 69 9.15 0.72 9.56
C GLY A 69 8.77 -0.71 9.94
N SER A 70 8.19 -1.48 9.02
CA SER A 70 7.88 -2.89 9.25
C SER A 70 9.14 -3.74 9.43
N VAL A 71 10.21 -3.48 8.68
CA VAL A 71 11.50 -4.15 8.85
C VAL A 71 12.11 -3.81 10.22
N ILE A 72 12.11 -2.54 10.62
CA ILE A 72 12.63 -2.10 11.92
C ILE A 72 11.88 -2.77 13.06
N ILE A 73 10.54 -2.79 12.99
CA ILE A 73 9.70 -3.45 14.00
C ILE A 73 9.98 -4.95 14.04
N ALA A 74 10.08 -5.62 12.88
CA ALA A 74 10.38 -7.05 12.83
C ALA A 74 11.73 -7.39 13.47
N VAL A 75 12.78 -6.62 13.15
CA VAL A 75 14.11 -6.80 13.75
C VAL A 75 14.08 -6.53 15.26
N ALA A 76 13.37 -5.50 15.71
CA ALA A 76 13.21 -5.22 17.14
C ALA A 76 12.49 -6.37 17.86
N LEU A 77 11.42 -6.92 17.30
CA LEU A 77 10.70 -8.05 17.87
C LEU A 77 11.57 -9.31 17.96
N LEU A 78 12.35 -9.61 16.92
CA LEU A 78 13.30 -10.73 16.93
C LEU A 78 14.39 -10.55 17.98
N TRP A 79 14.89 -9.32 18.15
CA TRP A 79 15.86 -9.01 19.20
C TRP A 79 15.27 -9.17 20.60
N LEU A 80 14.04 -8.70 20.86
CA LEU A 80 13.32 -8.90 22.13
C LEU A 80 13.04 -10.39 22.41
N LEU A 81 12.76 -11.17 21.38
CA LEU A 81 12.57 -12.61 21.50
C LEU A 81 13.88 -13.32 21.88
N ASN A 82 14.98 -13.01 21.21
CA ASN A 82 16.28 -13.63 21.44
C ASN A 82 16.89 -13.29 22.82
N THR A 83 16.56 -12.13 23.36
CA THR A 83 16.97 -11.68 24.70
C THR A 83 16.11 -12.24 25.82
N GLY A 84 15.04 -12.98 25.51
CA GLY A 84 14.15 -13.59 26.50
C GLY A 84 13.28 -12.58 27.24
N TYR A 85 13.05 -11.38 26.69
CA TYR A 85 12.05 -10.45 27.25
C TYR A 85 10.62 -10.87 26.87
N LEU A 86 10.45 -11.58 25.75
CA LEU A 86 9.17 -12.12 25.29
C LEU A 86 9.17 -13.65 25.45
N ASN A 87 8.74 -14.13 26.62
CA ASN A 87 8.75 -15.57 26.93
C ASN A 87 7.36 -16.21 26.85
N SER A 88 6.30 -15.41 27.00
CA SER A 88 4.93 -15.91 26.96
C SER A 88 4.31 -15.72 25.58
N GLN A 89 3.54 -16.73 25.12
CA GLN A 89 2.78 -16.66 23.88
C GLN A 89 1.83 -15.45 23.83
N ILE A 90 1.28 -15.05 24.98
CA ILE A 90 0.39 -13.89 25.09
C ILE A 90 1.18 -12.60 24.78
N GLN A 91 2.38 -12.46 25.35
CA GLN A 91 3.24 -11.30 25.11
C GLN A 91 3.64 -11.20 23.63
N LEU A 92 3.94 -12.34 22.99
CA LEU A 92 4.25 -12.39 21.56
C LEU A 92 3.05 -11.92 20.70
N GLN A 93 1.84 -12.37 21.02
CA GLN A 93 0.62 -11.97 20.30
C GLN A 93 0.36 -10.47 20.40
N TYR A 94 0.52 -9.89 21.60
CA TYR A 94 0.42 -8.45 21.77
C TYR A 94 1.54 -7.68 21.06
N ALA A 95 2.76 -8.21 21.05
CA ALA A 95 3.88 -7.57 20.38
C ALA A 95 3.68 -7.55 18.86
N ILE A 96 3.12 -8.61 18.26
CA ILE A 96 2.80 -8.65 16.82
C ILE A 96 1.72 -7.64 16.43
N LEU A 97 0.78 -7.28 17.34
CA LEU A 97 -0.22 -6.25 17.05
C LEU A 97 0.41 -4.92 16.64
N ILE A 98 1.62 -4.61 17.10
CA ILE A 98 2.29 -3.36 16.71
C ILE A 98 2.59 -3.32 15.21
N MET A 99 2.87 -4.47 14.57
CA MET A 99 3.04 -4.55 13.12
C MET A 99 1.71 -4.32 12.40
N VAL A 100 0.61 -4.83 12.95
CA VAL A 100 -0.73 -4.64 12.38
C VAL A 100 -1.15 -3.17 12.49
N VAL A 101 -0.92 -2.53 13.63
CA VAL A 101 -1.20 -1.11 13.81
C VAL A 101 -0.36 -0.28 12.84
N TRP A 102 0.95 -0.54 12.75
CA TRP A 102 1.85 0.18 11.86
C TRP A 102 1.39 0.11 10.39
N LYS A 103 1.13 -1.10 9.88
CA LYS A 103 0.69 -1.24 8.48
C LYS A 103 -0.64 -0.54 8.23
N LEU A 104 -1.57 -0.60 9.19
CA LEU A 104 -2.89 0.01 9.05
C LEU A 104 -2.77 1.54 9.06
N SER A 105 -1.94 2.10 9.94
CA SER A 105 -1.66 3.53 9.97
C SER A 105 -1.13 4.02 8.63
N ILE A 106 -0.13 3.35 8.06
CA ILE A 106 0.44 3.72 6.75
C ILE A 106 -0.59 3.53 5.63
N GLY A 107 -1.31 2.41 5.64
CA GLY A 107 -2.36 2.12 4.65
C GLY A 107 -3.45 3.19 4.65
N TYR A 108 -3.90 3.64 5.83
CA TYR A 108 -4.88 4.71 5.95
C TYR A 108 -4.34 6.06 5.47
N VAL A 109 -3.08 6.39 5.77
CA VAL A 109 -2.44 7.63 5.29
C VAL A 109 -2.35 7.64 3.76
N LEU A 110 -2.00 6.51 3.14
CA LEU A 110 -1.97 6.39 1.68
C LEU A 110 -3.39 6.42 1.07
N PHE A 111 -4.34 5.75 1.71
CA PHE A 111 -5.74 5.75 1.30
C PHE A 111 -6.36 7.15 1.29
N THR A 112 -6.14 7.94 2.33
CA THR A 112 -6.71 9.30 2.43
C THR A 112 -6.10 10.24 1.38
N GLN A 113 -4.78 10.15 1.16
CA GLN A 113 -4.10 10.93 0.12
C GLN A 113 -4.62 10.59 -1.29
N GLN A 114 -4.73 9.30 -1.60
CA GLN A 114 -5.19 8.87 -2.93
C GLN A 114 -6.69 9.10 -3.15
N SER A 115 -7.52 9.02 -2.11
CA SER A 115 -8.97 9.24 -2.23
C SER A 115 -9.27 10.64 -2.74
N ALA A 116 -8.62 11.67 -2.19
CA ALA A 116 -8.80 13.05 -2.64
C ALA A 116 -8.43 13.25 -4.12
N THR A 117 -7.35 12.60 -4.58
CA THR A 117 -6.91 12.73 -5.98
C THR A 117 -7.80 11.92 -6.92
N ILE A 118 -8.32 10.78 -6.47
CA ILE A 118 -9.20 9.93 -7.27
C ILE A 118 -10.58 10.55 -7.42
N GLU A 119 -11.09 11.25 -6.41
CA GLU A 119 -12.33 12.04 -6.53
C GLU A 119 -12.20 13.12 -7.61
N LEU A 120 -11.07 13.84 -7.64
CA LEU A 120 -10.78 14.79 -8.71
C LEU A 120 -10.65 14.08 -10.07
N TYR A 121 -9.98 12.93 -10.13
CA TYR A 121 -9.85 12.16 -11.36
C TYR A 121 -11.22 11.73 -11.94
N GLN A 122 -12.13 11.28 -11.09
CA GLN A 122 -13.50 10.94 -11.49
C GLN A 122 -14.31 12.17 -11.90
N TYR A 123 -14.11 13.30 -11.22
CA TYR A 123 -14.74 14.58 -11.59
C TYR A 123 -14.39 15.01 -13.01
N TYR A 124 -13.13 14.81 -13.44
CA TYR A 124 -12.67 15.05 -14.82
C TYR A 124 -13.01 13.92 -15.82
N GLY A 125 -13.91 12.99 -15.45
CA GLY A 125 -14.38 11.92 -16.34
C GLY A 125 -13.51 10.67 -16.37
N GLY A 126 -12.52 10.55 -15.46
CA GLY A 126 -11.70 9.37 -15.29
C GLY A 126 -12.52 8.15 -14.83
N GLN A 127 -12.31 7.00 -15.47
CA GLN A 127 -12.98 5.75 -15.11
C GLN A 127 -12.05 4.83 -14.33
N LEU A 128 -12.53 4.29 -13.21
CA LEU A 128 -11.78 3.32 -12.41
C LEU A 128 -11.98 1.90 -12.94
N ASN A 129 -10.91 1.13 -12.88
CA ASN A 129 -10.87 -0.25 -13.31
C ASN A 129 -11.69 -1.15 -12.36
N ARG A 130 -12.54 -2.00 -12.95
CA ARG A 130 -13.43 -2.95 -12.27
C ARG A 130 -12.76 -4.27 -11.87
N PHE A 131 -11.54 -4.55 -12.36
CA PHE A 131 -10.81 -5.80 -12.05
C PHE A 131 -10.12 -5.79 -10.68
N ALA A 132 -10.08 -4.64 -10.01
CA ALA A 132 -9.51 -4.48 -8.68
C ALA A 132 -9.96 -5.50 -7.61
N PRO A 133 -11.26 -5.80 -7.43
CA PRO A 133 -11.72 -6.83 -6.50
C PRO A 133 -11.06 -8.20 -6.75
N LEU A 134 -10.92 -8.60 -8.01
CA LEU A 134 -10.34 -9.90 -8.35
C LEU A 134 -8.86 -9.96 -8.00
N VAL A 135 -8.12 -8.88 -8.22
CA VAL A 135 -6.69 -8.81 -7.88
C VAL A 135 -6.52 -8.75 -6.35
N ALA A 136 -7.36 -8.01 -5.63
CA ALA A 136 -7.27 -7.90 -4.17
C ALA A 136 -7.60 -9.23 -3.48
N LEU A 137 -8.73 -9.85 -3.85
CA LEU A 137 -9.17 -11.10 -3.25
C LEU A 137 -8.32 -12.29 -3.73
N GLY A 138 -8.02 -12.37 -5.03
CA GLY A 138 -7.15 -13.41 -5.57
C GLY A 138 -5.72 -13.32 -5.01
N GLY A 139 -5.19 -12.10 -4.89
CA GLY A 139 -3.90 -11.85 -4.27
C GLY A 139 -3.85 -12.28 -2.80
N ALA A 140 -4.85 -11.87 -2.02
CA ALA A 140 -4.90 -12.13 -0.59
C ALA A 140 -5.11 -13.62 -0.26
N PHE A 141 -5.98 -14.32 -0.99
CA PHE A 141 -6.38 -15.68 -0.64
C PHE A 141 -5.66 -16.77 -1.42
N LEU A 142 -5.38 -16.56 -2.71
CA LEU A 142 -4.78 -17.59 -3.55
C LEU A 142 -3.26 -17.42 -3.67
N LEU A 143 -2.80 -16.19 -3.91
CA LEU A 143 -1.37 -15.93 -4.16
C LEU A 143 -0.56 -15.88 -2.87
N ARG A 144 -1.13 -15.46 -1.74
CA ARG A 144 -0.42 -15.38 -0.45
C ARG A 144 0.30 -16.68 -0.08
N GLY A 145 -0.37 -17.83 -0.23
CA GLY A 145 0.23 -19.13 0.06
C GLY A 145 1.39 -19.49 -0.87
N ALA A 146 1.32 -19.09 -2.14
CA ALA A 146 2.40 -19.29 -3.10
C ALA A 146 3.59 -18.36 -2.81
N VAL A 147 3.33 -17.09 -2.48
CA VAL A 147 4.37 -16.11 -2.11
C VAL A 147 5.11 -16.56 -0.85
N LEU A 148 4.42 -17.08 0.17
CA LEU A 148 5.06 -17.63 1.38
C LEU A 148 6.03 -18.79 1.09
N LYS A 149 5.78 -19.59 0.06
CA LYS A 149 6.69 -20.68 -0.35
C LYS A 149 7.93 -20.18 -1.09
N LEU A 150 7.82 -19.03 -1.76
CA LEU A 150 8.89 -18.43 -2.56
C LEU A 150 9.77 -17.49 -1.73
N VAL A 151 9.21 -16.89 -0.69
CA VAL A 151 9.91 -15.94 0.19
C VAL A 151 10.64 -16.71 1.31
N PRO A 152 11.93 -16.43 1.56
CA PRO A 152 12.67 -17.00 2.69
C PRO A 152 11.94 -16.79 4.02
N SER A 153 12.09 -17.74 4.96
CA SER A 153 11.45 -17.68 6.29
C SER A 153 11.71 -16.36 7.01
N ASP A 154 12.89 -15.79 6.82
CA ASP A 154 13.32 -14.56 7.47
C ASP A 154 12.54 -13.33 7.00
N LEU A 155 11.91 -13.38 5.82
CA LEU A 155 11.14 -12.28 5.22
C LEU A 155 9.63 -12.50 5.28
N TRP A 156 9.16 -13.58 5.91
CA TRP A 156 7.73 -13.87 6.04
C TRP A 156 6.94 -12.75 6.73
N PHE A 157 7.59 -11.94 7.55
CA PHE A 157 6.95 -10.78 8.16
C PHE A 157 6.40 -9.78 7.12
N LEU A 158 6.97 -9.66 5.92
CA LEU A 158 6.44 -8.80 4.85
C LEU A 158 5.13 -9.31 4.23
N VAL A 159 4.88 -10.62 4.37
CA VAL A 159 3.71 -11.33 3.82
C VAL A 159 2.68 -11.64 4.90
N MET A 160 3.13 -11.76 6.16
CA MET A 160 2.30 -12.05 7.32
C MET A 160 1.85 -10.78 8.05
N SER A 161 2.55 -9.65 7.91
CA SER A 161 2.20 -8.38 8.55
C SER A 161 0.79 -7.96 8.17
#